data_AF-A0A9E3IVV6-F1
#
_entry.id   AF-A0A9E3IVV6-F1
#
_cell.length_a   1.000
_cell.length_b   1.000
_cell.length_c   1.000
_cell.angle_alpha   90.00
_cell.angle_beta   90.00
_cell.angle_gamma   90.00
#
_symmetry.space_group_name_H-M   'P 1'
#
loop_
_entity.id
_entity.type
_entity.pdbx_description
1 polymer ?
#
loop_
_entity_poly.entity_id
_entity_poly.type
_entity_poly.pdbx_seq_one_letter_code
_entity_poly.pdbx_strand_id
1 'polypeptide(L)'
;MSAPLYVAGLAAAAPARPSAPPRAPALAWVVTPTDSGCRADLELTSRSGAVTPVTLTSDGQLVSLRFFKDDLPPRAFLPLRIDKARYSNLMLRGADGAGELVLSEETEAAMKKGATLGVAWLTDEPLSAPLAGSEQGLADLRVCGAQTAARYREKVATEQAARDRAQTEARAKTLADAQLAAIKAQAAVADAQRRQVEETAERQRRADEEARARAVEQARLEQDQTDAAAQQRAYDDERRRAYQPPPAEDDEDAQYTPPPRYWPQPRWRYPRY
;
A
#
# COMPACT_ATOMS: atom_id res chain seq x y z
N MET A 1 -118.05 31.20 2.59
CA MET A 1 -117.13 30.65 3.62
C MET A 1 -116.33 29.57 2.92
N SER A 2 -115.02 29.77 2.77
CA SER A 2 -114.16 28.89 1.96
C SER A 2 -112.91 28.56 2.76
N ALA A 3 -112.64 27.27 2.97
CA ALA A 3 -111.47 26.78 3.69
C ALA A 3 -110.48 26.16 2.69
N PRO A 4 -109.19 26.57 2.68
CA PRO A 4 -108.16 25.89 1.91
C PRO A 4 -107.64 24.65 2.65
N LEU A 5 -107.40 23.56 1.91
CA LEU A 5 -106.82 22.33 2.44
C LEU A 5 -105.32 22.50 2.73
N TYR A 6 -104.86 21.92 3.84
CA TYR A 6 -103.45 21.68 4.10
C TYR A 6 -102.97 20.44 3.33
N VAL A 7 -101.91 20.58 2.53
CA VAL A 7 -101.19 19.45 1.93
C VAL A 7 -100.03 19.07 2.83
N ALA A 8 -100.08 17.87 3.41
CA ALA A 8 -98.97 17.32 4.20
C ALA A 8 -97.89 16.75 3.26
N GLY A 9 -96.66 17.25 3.37
CA GLY A 9 -95.52 16.71 2.63
C GLY A 9 -95.05 15.37 3.22
N LEU A 10 -95.00 14.32 2.39
CA LEU A 10 -94.38 13.05 2.80
C LEU A 10 -92.85 13.22 2.92
N ALA A 11 -92.30 12.84 4.07
CA ALA A 11 -90.86 12.67 4.23
C ALA A 11 -90.42 11.35 3.57
N ALA A 12 -89.60 11.44 2.52
CA ALA A 12 -89.01 10.27 1.88
C ALA A 12 -87.83 9.74 2.71
N ALA A 13 -87.97 8.54 3.27
CA ALA A 13 -86.88 7.85 3.96
C ALA A 13 -85.84 7.35 2.94
N ALA A 14 -84.61 7.84 3.03
CA ALA A 14 -83.50 7.36 2.21
C ALA A 14 -83.01 5.98 2.71
N PRO A 15 -82.65 5.04 1.83
CA PRO A 15 -82.12 3.75 2.24
C PRO A 15 -80.71 3.91 2.86
N ALA A 16 -80.51 3.32 4.04
CA ALA A 16 -79.22 3.28 4.69
C ALA A 16 -78.21 2.50 3.83
N ARG A 17 -77.05 3.11 3.52
CA ARG A 17 -75.93 2.40 2.90
C ARG A 17 -75.39 1.34 3.86
N PRO A 18 -75.06 0.12 3.40
CA PRO A 18 -74.34 -0.84 4.22
C PRO A 18 -73.00 -0.24 4.64
N SER A 19 -72.66 -0.35 5.93
CA SER A 19 -71.36 0.06 6.46
C SER A 19 -70.26 -0.77 5.81
N ALA A 20 -69.19 -0.11 5.37
CA ALA A 20 -67.99 -0.79 4.92
C ALA A 20 -67.41 -1.64 6.08
N PRO A 21 -66.84 -2.82 5.80
CA PRO A 21 -66.16 -3.60 6.83
C PRO A 21 -65.02 -2.79 7.46
N PRO A 22 -64.68 -3.03 8.74
CA PRO A 22 -63.62 -2.30 9.42
C PRO A 22 -62.31 -2.42 8.62
N ARG A 23 -61.83 -1.27 8.13
CA ARG A 23 -60.57 -1.17 7.42
C ARG A 23 -59.47 -1.61 8.39
N ALA A 24 -58.82 -2.73 8.11
CA ALA A 24 -57.66 -3.17 8.90
C ALA A 24 -56.68 -1.99 9.04
N PRO A 25 -56.06 -1.79 10.21
CA PRO A 25 -55.13 -0.68 10.40
C PRO A 25 -54.07 -0.75 9.32
N ALA A 26 -53.90 0.34 8.57
CA ALA A 26 -52.90 0.39 7.51
C ALA A 26 -51.53 0.19 8.16
N LEU A 27 -50.81 -0.86 7.75
CA LEU A 27 -49.43 -1.04 8.16
C LEU A 27 -48.66 0.21 7.74
N ALA A 28 -48.08 0.90 8.72
CA ALA A 28 -47.20 2.02 8.42
C ALA A 28 -45.95 1.46 7.75
N TRP A 29 -45.69 1.85 6.50
CA TRP A 29 -44.47 1.48 5.79
C TRP A 29 -43.30 2.27 6.38
N VAL A 30 -42.68 1.71 7.41
CA VAL A 30 -41.53 2.33 8.09
C VAL A 30 -40.26 2.01 7.31
N VAL A 31 -39.79 2.96 6.51
CA VAL A 31 -38.51 2.87 5.80
C VAL A 31 -37.39 3.33 6.74
N THR A 32 -36.41 2.44 6.98
CA THR A 32 -35.21 2.71 7.79
C THR A 32 -33.95 2.63 6.95
N PRO A 33 -32.99 3.56 7.09
CA PRO A 33 -31.70 3.48 6.40
C PRO A 33 -30.83 2.35 6.98
N THR A 34 -29.98 1.79 6.13
CA THR A 34 -28.93 0.82 6.46
C THR A 34 -27.57 1.33 5.95
N ASP A 35 -26.49 0.55 6.03
CA ASP A 35 -25.18 1.03 5.58
C ASP A 35 -25.10 1.33 4.08
N SER A 36 -25.79 0.54 3.24
CA SER A 36 -25.68 0.58 1.78
C SER A 36 -27.00 0.84 1.04
N GLY A 37 -28.10 1.04 1.77
CA GLY A 37 -29.43 1.21 1.18
C GLY A 37 -30.47 1.55 2.26
N CYS A 38 -31.73 1.20 2.03
CA CYS A 38 -32.79 1.28 3.04
C CYS A 38 -33.60 -0.01 3.08
N ARG A 39 -34.36 -0.20 4.17
CA ARG A 39 -35.21 -1.37 4.40
C ARG A 39 -36.57 -1.00 4.96
N ALA A 40 -37.57 -1.85 4.74
CA ALA A 40 -38.88 -1.81 5.38
C ALA A 40 -39.25 -3.22 5.83
N ASP A 41 -39.66 -3.38 7.09
CA ASP A 41 -40.02 -4.68 7.66
C ASP A 41 -41.51 -4.96 7.45
N LEU A 42 -41.84 -6.19 7.03
CA LEU A 42 -43.19 -6.66 6.73
C LEU A 42 -43.47 -7.96 7.50
N GLU A 43 -44.67 -8.08 8.05
CA GLU A 43 -45.13 -9.28 8.73
C GLU A 43 -46.05 -10.09 7.82
N LEU A 44 -45.62 -11.27 7.41
CA LEU A 44 -46.45 -12.22 6.66
C LEU A 44 -47.24 -13.07 7.65
N THR A 45 -48.57 -13.06 7.55
CA THR A 45 -49.48 -13.80 8.44
C THR A 45 -50.10 -15.01 7.74
N SER A 46 -50.13 -16.12 8.46
CA SER A 46 -50.79 -17.37 8.05
C SER A 46 -52.27 -17.40 8.44
N ARG A 47 -53.01 -18.44 8.00
CA ARG A 47 -54.41 -18.63 8.41
C ARG A 47 -54.55 -19.15 9.84
N SER A 48 -53.55 -19.85 10.36
CA SER A 48 -53.45 -20.23 11.77
C SER A 48 -53.04 -19.08 12.70
N GLY A 49 -52.65 -17.92 12.14
CA GLY A 49 -52.23 -16.74 12.91
C GLY A 49 -50.73 -16.71 13.24
N ALA A 50 -49.94 -17.72 12.84
CA ALA A 50 -48.49 -17.64 12.87
C ALA A 50 -47.98 -16.49 11.97
N VAL A 51 -47.00 -15.74 12.47
CA VAL A 51 -46.39 -14.57 11.83
C VAL A 51 -44.96 -14.91 11.42
N THR A 52 -44.56 -14.55 10.20
CA THR A 52 -43.20 -14.69 9.68
C THR A 52 -42.68 -13.32 9.24
N PRO A 53 -41.65 -12.77 9.90
CA PRO A 53 -41.08 -11.49 9.51
C PRO A 53 -40.27 -11.64 8.21
N VAL A 54 -40.41 -10.68 7.31
CA VAL A 54 -39.57 -10.52 6.12
C VAL A 54 -39.20 -9.05 5.96
N THR A 55 -38.09 -8.76 5.32
CA THR A 55 -37.61 -7.39 5.14
C THR A 55 -37.50 -7.08 3.66
N LEU A 56 -38.17 -6.03 3.19
CA LEU A 56 -37.86 -5.44 1.88
C LEU A 56 -36.63 -4.55 1.99
N THR A 57 -35.69 -4.68 1.07
CA THR A 57 -34.46 -3.85 1.00
C THR A 57 -34.33 -3.22 -0.38
N SER A 58 -33.77 -2.00 -0.45
CA SER A 58 -33.45 -1.35 -1.72
C SER A 58 -32.18 -0.50 -1.64
N ASP A 59 -31.37 -0.56 -2.70
CA ASP A 59 -30.24 0.33 -3.00
C ASP A 59 -30.64 1.47 -3.97
N GLY A 60 -31.94 1.58 -4.27
CA GLY A 60 -32.53 2.49 -5.25
C GLY A 60 -32.56 1.99 -6.70
N GLN A 61 -31.83 0.91 -7.03
CA GLN A 61 -31.89 0.26 -8.33
C GLN A 61 -32.81 -0.96 -8.29
N LEU A 62 -32.63 -1.82 -7.28
CA LEU A 62 -33.39 -3.04 -7.08
C LEU A 62 -34.20 -2.96 -5.79
N VAL A 63 -35.28 -3.75 -5.72
CA VAL A 63 -35.98 -4.06 -4.47
C VAL A 63 -35.90 -5.56 -4.28
N SER A 64 -35.45 -5.99 -3.11
CA SER A 64 -35.34 -7.41 -2.74
C SER A 64 -36.18 -7.71 -1.51
N LEU A 65 -36.78 -8.90 -1.43
CA LEU A 65 -37.42 -9.42 -0.23
C LEU A 65 -36.49 -10.44 0.44
N ARG A 66 -35.99 -10.08 1.62
CA ARG A 66 -35.13 -10.91 2.46
C ARG A 66 -35.95 -11.72 3.47
N PHE A 67 -35.63 -13.00 3.60
CA PHE A 67 -36.33 -13.94 4.49
C PHE A 67 -35.38 -15.04 4.98
N PHE A 68 -35.80 -15.81 5.98
CA PHE A 68 -35.07 -16.99 6.45
C PHE A 68 -35.92 -18.25 6.23
N LYS A 69 -35.27 -19.32 5.74
CA LYS A 69 -35.84 -20.65 5.57
C LYS A 69 -34.71 -21.67 5.53
N ASP A 70 -34.90 -22.82 6.15
CA ASP A 70 -33.97 -23.95 6.04
C ASP A 70 -33.90 -24.48 4.60
N ASP A 71 -32.79 -25.15 4.27
CA ASP A 71 -32.56 -25.88 3.01
C ASP A 71 -32.79 -25.13 1.69
N LEU A 72 -32.69 -23.80 1.71
CA LEU A 72 -32.74 -22.97 0.49
C LEU A 72 -31.69 -23.40 -0.57
N PRO A 73 -32.07 -23.56 -1.84
CA PRO A 73 -31.10 -23.75 -2.92
C PRO A 73 -30.25 -22.48 -3.10
N PRO A 74 -29.01 -22.57 -3.63
CA PRO A 74 -28.17 -21.38 -3.88
C PRO A 74 -28.83 -20.34 -4.79
N ARG A 75 -29.66 -20.80 -5.72
CA ARG A 75 -30.45 -19.99 -6.66
C ARG A 75 -31.73 -20.72 -7.03
N ALA A 76 -32.86 -20.02 -7.09
CA ALA A 76 -34.12 -20.54 -7.62
C ALA A 76 -35.00 -19.41 -8.17
N PHE A 77 -36.04 -19.74 -8.93
CA PHE A 77 -37.15 -18.82 -9.19
C PHE A 77 -38.32 -19.17 -8.26
N LEU A 78 -38.72 -18.21 -7.42
CA LEU A 78 -39.79 -18.40 -6.44
C LEU A 78 -41.00 -17.51 -6.78
N PRO A 79 -42.23 -18.05 -6.78
CA PRO A 79 -43.42 -17.28 -7.13
C PRO A 79 -43.95 -16.48 -5.94
N LEU A 80 -44.12 -15.17 -6.12
CA LEU A 80 -44.97 -14.35 -5.27
C LEU A 80 -46.38 -14.28 -5.88
N ARG A 81 -47.38 -14.00 -5.04
CA ARG A 81 -48.75 -13.73 -5.50
C ARG A 81 -49.16 -12.31 -5.12
N ILE A 82 -49.57 -11.51 -6.08
CA ILE A 82 -50.21 -10.21 -5.84
C ILE A 82 -51.67 -10.35 -6.29
N ASP A 83 -52.61 -10.20 -5.36
CA ASP A 83 -54.06 -10.37 -5.62
C ASP A 83 -54.40 -11.63 -6.43
N LYS A 84 -53.74 -12.75 -6.06
CA LYS A 84 -53.77 -14.08 -6.70
C LYS A 84 -53.01 -14.22 -8.02
N ALA A 85 -52.66 -13.15 -8.73
CA ALA A 85 -51.79 -13.21 -9.90
C ALA A 85 -50.37 -13.62 -9.49
N ARG A 86 -49.70 -14.47 -10.28
CA ARG A 86 -48.40 -15.07 -9.93
C ARG A 86 -47.25 -14.36 -10.66
N TYR A 87 -46.21 -14.01 -9.93
CA TYR A 87 -45.00 -13.38 -10.46
C TYR A 87 -43.76 -14.15 -9.98
N SER A 88 -42.89 -14.55 -10.91
CA SER A 88 -41.71 -15.38 -10.61
C SER A 88 -40.49 -14.49 -10.43
N ASN A 89 -39.85 -14.58 -9.27
CA ASN A 89 -38.77 -13.69 -8.85
C ASN A 89 -37.49 -14.48 -8.58
N LEU A 90 -36.32 -13.85 -8.77
CA LEU A 90 -35.03 -14.52 -8.64
C LEU A 90 -34.60 -14.56 -7.17
N MET A 91 -34.52 -15.76 -6.59
CA MET A 91 -33.97 -15.99 -5.26
C MET A 91 -32.49 -16.33 -5.34
N LEU A 92 -31.70 -15.70 -4.48
CA LEU A 92 -30.28 -15.96 -4.23
C LEU A 92 -30.09 -16.25 -2.73
N ARG A 93 -29.29 -17.26 -2.39
CA ARG A 93 -28.89 -17.52 -1.00
C ARG A 93 -27.73 -16.60 -0.61
N GLY A 94 -27.91 -15.80 0.43
CA GLY A 94 -26.88 -14.98 1.05
C GLY A 94 -25.86 -15.80 1.86
N ALA A 95 -24.70 -15.19 2.14
CA ALA A 95 -23.63 -15.84 2.89
C ALA A 95 -24.00 -16.18 4.35
N ASP A 96 -24.99 -15.49 4.92
CA ASP A 96 -25.58 -15.74 6.24
C ASP A 96 -26.71 -16.78 6.21
N GLY A 97 -26.94 -17.45 5.07
CA GLY A 97 -27.98 -18.44 4.89
C GLY A 97 -29.38 -17.88 4.58
N ALA A 98 -29.59 -16.57 4.74
CA ALA A 98 -30.82 -15.88 4.35
C ALA A 98 -31.11 -16.06 2.84
N GLY A 99 -32.40 -16.11 2.48
CA GLY A 99 -32.84 -15.98 1.11
C GLY A 99 -33.08 -14.51 0.76
N GLU A 100 -32.55 -14.07 -0.38
CA GLU A 100 -32.84 -12.76 -0.97
C GLU A 100 -33.58 -12.95 -2.30
N LEU A 101 -34.81 -12.46 -2.37
CA LEU A 101 -35.67 -12.56 -3.54
C LEU A 101 -35.71 -11.21 -4.27
N VAL A 102 -34.90 -11.06 -5.32
CA VAL A 102 -34.86 -9.87 -6.16
C VAL A 102 -36.19 -9.74 -6.92
N LEU A 103 -36.91 -8.65 -6.67
CA LEU A 103 -38.22 -8.40 -7.26
C LEU A 103 -38.09 -7.88 -8.69
N SER A 104 -38.84 -8.46 -9.61
CA SER A 104 -38.95 -7.97 -10.98
C SER A 104 -39.75 -6.67 -11.03
N GLU A 105 -39.54 -5.85 -12.07
CA GLU A 105 -40.26 -4.59 -12.25
C GLU A 105 -41.78 -4.81 -12.34
N GLU A 106 -42.23 -5.91 -12.93
CA GLU A 106 -43.64 -6.28 -13.00
C GLU A 106 -44.19 -6.65 -11.62
N THR A 107 -43.39 -7.34 -10.79
CA THR A 107 -43.75 -7.68 -9.41
C THR A 107 -43.89 -6.42 -8.56
N GLU A 108 -42.96 -5.48 -8.68
CA GLU A 108 -43.03 -4.21 -7.96
C GLU A 108 -44.21 -3.35 -8.44
N ALA A 109 -44.43 -3.25 -9.75
CA ALA A 109 -45.56 -2.53 -10.33
C ALA A 109 -46.91 -3.13 -9.91
N ALA A 110 -46.97 -4.47 -9.76
CA ALA A 110 -48.11 -5.15 -9.15
C ALA A 110 -48.24 -4.82 -7.67
N MET A 111 -47.16 -4.90 -6.87
CA MET A 111 -47.18 -4.59 -5.43
C MET A 111 -47.65 -3.17 -5.13
N LYS A 112 -47.31 -2.19 -5.96
CA LYS A 112 -47.77 -0.78 -5.82
C LYS A 112 -49.29 -0.61 -5.96
N LYS A 113 -49.94 -1.46 -6.77
CA LYS A 113 -51.37 -1.36 -7.08
C LYS A 113 -52.24 -2.41 -6.39
N GLY A 114 -51.63 -3.52 -5.97
CA GLY A 114 -52.32 -4.66 -5.38
C GLY A 114 -52.68 -4.45 -3.92
N ALA A 115 -53.68 -5.18 -3.44
CA ALA A 115 -54.15 -5.13 -2.06
C ALA A 115 -53.43 -6.15 -1.15
N THR A 116 -52.98 -7.28 -1.71
CA THR A 116 -52.46 -8.43 -0.95
C THR A 116 -51.20 -9.03 -1.57
N LEU A 117 -50.16 -9.20 -0.76
CA LEU A 117 -48.99 -10.04 -1.05
C LEU A 117 -49.25 -11.43 -0.48
N GLY A 118 -48.94 -12.48 -1.23
CA GLY A 118 -49.06 -13.88 -0.81
C GLY A 118 -47.81 -14.71 -1.12
N VAL A 119 -47.38 -15.50 -0.14
CA VAL A 119 -46.16 -16.33 -0.19
C VAL A 119 -46.53 -17.75 0.24
N ALA A 120 -46.34 -18.74 -0.64
CA ALA A 120 -46.83 -20.11 -0.43
C ALA A 120 -45.72 -21.19 -0.38
N TRP A 121 -44.46 -20.77 -0.27
CA TRP A 121 -43.28 -21.64 -0.26
C TRP A 121 -42.37 -21.41 0.96
N LEU A 122 -42.64 -20.37 1.75
CA LEU A 122 -41.80 -19.98 2.89
C LEU A 122 -42.01 -20.91 4.08
N THR A 123 -43.26 -21.19 4.41
CA THR A 123 -43.71 -22.16 5.43
C THR A 123 -44.75 -23.12 4.83
N ASP A 124 -45.24 -24.08 5.62
CA ASP A 124 -46.22 -25.08 5.16
C ASP A 124 -47.62 -24.47 4.90
N GLU A 125 -47.96 -23.38 5.60
CA GLU A 125 -49.18 -22.62 5.35
C GLU A 125 -48.92 -21.45 4.39
N PRO A 126 -49.85 -21.12 3.46
CA PRO A 126 -49.74 -19.92 2.66
C PRO A 126 -49.86 -18.68 3.54
N LEU A 127 -48.82 -17.86 3.51
CA LEU A 127 -48.73 -16.59 4.23
C LEU A 127 -49.22 -15.44 3.36
N SER A 128 -49.66 -14.35 3.98
CA SER A 128 -50.07 -13.12 3.30
C SER A 128 -49.80 -11.85 4.11
N ALA A 129 -49.60 -10.73 3.44
CA ALA A 129 -49.53 -9.41 4.05
C ALA A 129 -50.41 -8.40 3.28
N PRO A 130 -51.05 -7.45 3.97
CA PRO A 130 -51.76 -6.36 3.30
C PRO A 130 -50.75 -5.36 2.71
N LEU A 131 -50.99 -4.96 1.46
CA LEU A 131 -50.19 -3.96 0.75
C LEU A 131 -50.75 -2.54 0.89
N ALA A 132 -51.52 -2.28 1.95
CA ALA A 132 -52.01 -0.93 2.24
C ALA A 132 -50.84 0.05 2.40
N GLY A 133 -50.79 1.09 1.57
CA GLY A 133 -49.69 2.07 1.56
C GLY A 133 -48.44 1.67 0.77
N SER A 134 -48.44 0.52 0.08
CA SER A 134 -47.27 0.01 -0.64
C SER A 134 -46.76 0.93 -1.74
N GLU A 135 -47.64 1.67 -2.43
CA GLU A 135 -47.25 2.62 -3.47
C GLU A 135 -46.25 3.66 -2.95
N GLN A 136 -46.61 4.32 -1.84
CA GLN A 136 -45.78 5.30 -1.17
C GLN A 136 -44.58 4.62 -0.50
N GLY A 137 -44.79 3.53 0.22
CA GLY A 137 -43.73 2.82 0.94
C GLY A 137 -42.61 2.29 0.03
N LEU A 138 -42.95 1.77 -1.15
CA LEU A 138 -41.97 1.32 -2.16
C LEU A 138 -41.28 2.51 -2.86
N ALA A 139 -41.98 3.63 -3.06
CA ALA A 139 -41.38 4.85 -3.59
C ALA A 139 -40.35 5.43 -2.59
N ASP A 140 -40.72 5.55 -1.32
CA ASP A 140 -39.85 6.02 -0.24
C ASP A 140 -38.66 5.07 -0.04
N LEU A 141 -38.88 3.76 -0.10
CA LEU A 141 -37.82 2.74 -0.02
C LEU A 141 -36.80 2.90 -1.15
N ARG A 142 -37.25 3.11 -2.40
CA ARG A 142 -36.34 3.37 -3.54
C ARG A 142 -35.60 4.70 -3.41
N VAL A 143 -36.28 5.79 -3.04
CA VAL A 143 -35.66 7.13 -2.89
C VAL A 143 -34.63 7.13 -1.77
N CYS A 144 -34.99 6.59 -0.61
CA CYS A 144 -34.08 6.39 0.52
C CYS A 144 -32.90 5.50 0.12
N GLY A 145 -33.17 4.36 -0.53
CA GLY A 145 -32.14 3.44 -1.02
C GLY A 145 -31.14 4.12 -1.94
N ALA A 146 -31.61 4.87 -2.94
CA ALA A 146 -30.77 5.60 -3.89
C ALA A 146 -29.86 6.64 -3.20
N GLN A 147 -30.41 7.41 -2.25
CA GLN A 147 -29.65 8.41 -1.50
C GLN A 147 -28.58 7.77 -0.60
N THR A 148 -28.94 6.70 0.10
CA THR A 148 -28.01 6.00 1.00
C THR A 148 -26.92 5.26 0.22
N ALA A 149 -27.28 4.56 -0.86
CA ALA A 149 -26.32 3.89 -1.74
C ALA A 149 -25.36 4.88 -2.42
N ALA A 150 -25.83 6.08 -2.79
CA ALA A 150 -24.96 7.14 -3.32
C ALA A 150 -23.92 7.59 -2.28
N ARG A 151 -24.36 7.92 -1.06
CA ARG A 151 -23.46 8.31 0.06
C ARG A 151 -22.49 7.18 0.44
N TYR A 152 -22.95 5.93 0.41
CA TYR A 152 -22.10 4.77 0.67
C TYR A 152 -21.01 4.62 -0.39
N ARG A 153 -21.36 4.73 -1.68
CA ARG A 153 -20.37 4.68 -2.78
C ARG A 153 -19.35 5.83 -2.70
N GLU A 154 -19.78 7.04 -2.34
CA GLU A 154 -18.88 8.18 -2.11
C GLU A 154 -17.93 7.93 -0.93
N LYS A 155 -18.43 7.41 0.20
CA LYS A 155 -17.61 7.02 1.35
C LYS A 155 -16.58 5.95 0.98
N VAL A 156 -16.99 4.88 0.29
CA VAL A 156 -16.08 3.81 -0.14
C VAL A 156 -15.03 4.33 -1.12
N ALA A 157 -15.42 5.19 -2.08
CA ALA A 157 -14.49 5.80 -3.03
C ALA A 157 -13.46 6.72 -2.35
N THR A 158 -13.88 7.51 -1.36
CA THR A 158 -12.97 8.40 -0.60
C THR A 158 -12.04 7.63 0.32
N GLU A 159 -12.52 6.59 1.01
CA GLU A 159 -11.69 5.68 1.81
C GLU A 159 -10.67 4.94 0.93
N GLN A 160 -11.07 4.44 -0.24
CA GLN A 160 -10.17 3.77 -1.18
C GLN A 160 -9.10 4.74 -1.71
N ALA A 161 -9.49 5.93 -2.15
CA ALA A 161 -8.56 6.96 -2.62
C ALA A 161 -7.59 7.46 -1.51
N ALA A 162 -7.97 7.35 -0.23
CA ALA A 162 -7.06 7.62 0.90
C ALA A 162 -6.07 6.46 1.12
N ARG A 163 -6.53 5.20 1.04
CA ARG A 163 -5.67 4.01 1.12
C ARG A 163 -4.65 3.97 -0.01
N ASP A 164 -5.07 4.30 -1.23
CA ASP A 164 -4.19 4.29 -2.40
C ASP A 164 -3.10 5.38 -2.30
N ARG A 165 -3.44 6.57 -1.80
CA ARG A 165 -2.45 7.62 -1.48
C ARG A 165 -1.46 7.20 -0.39
N ALA A 166 -1.95 6.59 0.69
CA ALA A 166 -1.06 6.07 1.74
C ALA A 166 -0.12 4.97 1.21
N GLN A 167 -0.58 4.12 0.29
CA GLN A 167 0.25 3.11 -0.36
C GLN A 167 1.30 3.70 -1.31
N THR A 168 0.96 4.74 -2.09
CA THR A 168 1.93 5.38 -2.98
C THR A 168 2.99 6.16 -2.20
N GLU A 169 2.60 6.88 -1.14
CA GLU A 169 3.52 7.56 -0.22
C GLU A 169 4.45 6.56 0.49
N ALA A 170 3.92 5.44 0.99
CA ALA A 170 4.73 4.39 1.60
C ALA A 170 5.78 3.81 0.62
N ARG A 171 5.37 3.50 -0.62
CA ARG A 171 6.29 3.02 -1.68
C ARG A 171 7.35 4.06 -2.03
N ALA A 172 6.96 5.33 -2.17
CA ALA A 172 7.88 6.43 -2.45
C ALA A 172 8.92 6.58 -1.33
N LYS A 173 8.49 6.49 -0.06
CA LYS A 173 9.40 6.50 1.10
C LYS A 173 10.37 5.32 1.07
N THR A 174 9.90 4.09 0.86
CA THR A 174 10.77 2.91 0.77
C THR A 174 11.83 3.05 -0.35
N LEU A 175 11.45 3.62 -1.50
CA LEU A 175 12.40 3.89 -2.58
C LEU A 175 13.42 4.98 -2.20
N ALA A 176 13.00 6.06 -1.54
CA ALA A 176 13.90 7.11 -1.07
C ALA A 176 14.88 6.60 0.00
N ASP A 177 14.40 5.81 0.97
CA ASP A 177 15.22 5.18 2.01
C ASP A 177 16.24 4.20 1.40
N ALA A 178 15.84 3.42 0.38
CA ALA A 178 16.73 2.51 -0.35
C ALA A 178 17.80 3.26 -1.17
N GLN A 179 17.44 4.37 -1.83
CA GLN A 179 18.40 5.23 -2.55
C GLN A 179 19.41 5.85 -1.58
N LEU A 180 18.95 6.36 -0.43
CA LEU A 180 19.82 6.92 0.60
C LEU A 180 20.78 5.84 1.18
N ALA A 181 20.29 4.62 1.38
CA ALA A 181 21.13 3.50 1.82
C ALA A 181 22.19 3.12 0.75
N ALA A 182 21.81 3.09 -0.53
CA ALA A 182 22.74 2.83 -1.63
C ALA A 182 23.83 3.90 -1.75
N ILE A 183 23.48 5.19 -1.63
CA ILE A 183 24.45 6.30 -1.63
C ILE A 183 25.41 6.19 -0.44
N LYS A 184 24.90 5.88 0.76
CA LYS A 184 25.74 5.67 1.96
C LYS A 184 26.68 4.47 1.80
N ALA A 185 26.23 3.37 1.18
CA ALA A 185 27.06 2.22 0.88
C ALA A 185 28.18 2.56 -0.13
N GLN A 186 27.85 3.32 -1.19
CA GLN A 186 28.84 3.80 -2.16
C GLN A 186 29.89 4.72 -1.52
N ALA A 187 29.46 5.64 -0.64
CA ALA A 187 30.38 6.50 0.12
C ALA A 187 31.31 5.67 1.02
N ALA A 188 30.78 4.69 1.76
CA ALA A 188 31.58 3.82 2.62
C ALA A 188 32.61 2.98 1.83
N VAL A 189 32.26 2.51 0.62
CA VAL A 189 33.20 1.83 -0.29
C VAL A 189 34.29 2.80 -0.78
N ALA A 190 33.94 4.03 -1.15
CA ALA A 190 34.91 5.04 -1.58
C ALA A 190 35.88 5.43 -0.44
N ASP A 191 35.40 5.57 0.79
CA ASP A 191 36.22 5.85 1.97
C ASP A 191 37.14 4.67 2.32
N ALA A 192 36.65 3.42 2.18
CA ALA A 192 37.47 2.24 2.35
C ALA A 192 38.60 2.15 1.30
N GLN A 193 38.31 2.49 0.04
CA GLN A 193 39.31 2.58 -1.03
C GLN A 193 40.36 3.67 -0.73
N ARG A 194 39.96 4.85 -0.25
CA ARG A 194 40.89 5.91 0.16
C ARG A 194 41.85 5.41 1.24
N ARG A 195 41.34 4.78 2.29
CA ARG A 195 42.16 4.20 3.36
C ARG A 195 43.11 3.12 2.86
N GLN A 196 42.69 2.27 1.91
CA GLN A 196 43.58 1.28 1.29
C GLN A 196 44.71 1.95 0.48
N VAL A 197 44.44 3.03 -0.25
CA VAL A 197 45.46 3.80 -0.97
C VAL A 197 46.42 4.50 0.00
N GLU A 198 45.91 5.10 1.07
CA GLU A 198 46.72 5.72 2.13
C GLU A 198 47.63 4.69 2.83
N GLU A 199 47.06 3.55 3.24
CA GLU A 199 47.82 2.49 3.91
C GLU A 199 48.86 1.85 2.98
N THR A 200 48.54 1.60 1.72
CA THR A 200 49.52 1.07 0.74
C THR A 200 50.62 2.08 0.44
N ALA A 201 50.31 3.38 0.37
CA ALA A 201 51.31 4.43 0.24
C ALA A 201 52.21 4.54 1.50
N GLU A 202 51.66 4.38 2.71
CA GLU A 202 52.47 4.31 3.93
C GLU A 202 53.39 3.08 3.95
N ARG A 203 52.89 1.89 3.59
CA ARG A 203 53.71 0.67 3.50
C ARG A 203 54.84 0.86 2.49
N GLN A 204 54.59 1.50 1.35
CA GLN A 204 55.63 1.84 0.36
C GLN A 204 56.69 2.80 0.95
N ARG A 205 56.27 3.87 1.64
CA ARG A 205 57.22 4.80 2.29
C ARG A 205 58.11 4.09 3.31
N ARG A 206 57.55 3.21 4.15
CA ARG A 206 58.34 2.43 5.12
C ARG A 206 59.32 1.49 4.43
N ALA A 207 58.91 0.83 3.35
CA ALA A 207 59.79 -0.02 2.55
C ALA A 207 60.92 0.77 1.87
N ASP A 208 60.64 1.98 1.35
CA ASP A 208 61.64 2.88 0.79
C ASP A 208 62.63 3.40 1.85
N GLU A 209 62.14 3.71 3.06
CA GLU A 209 62.97 4.12 4.20
C GLU A 209 63.88 2.99 4.67
N GLU A 210 63.36 1.76 4.79
CA GLU A 210 64.17 0.57 5.08
C GLU A 210 65.21 0.30 3.99
N ALA A 211 64.84 0.40 2.71
CA ALA A 211 65.77 0.20 1.60
C ALA A 211 66.90 1.24 1.61
N ARG A 212 66.59 2.51 1.92
CA ARG A 212 67.59 3.57 2.09
C ARG A 212 68.49 3.32 3.29
N ALA A 213 67.94 2.89 4.43
CA ALA A 213 68.73 2.56 5.61
C ALA A 213 69.73 1.42 5.33
N ARG A 214 69.27 0.34 4.68
CA ARG A 214 70.14 -0.78 4.25
C ARG A 214 71.22 -0.34 3.26
N ALA A 215 70.90 0.55 2.31
CA ALA A 215 71.88 1.09 1.37
C ALA A 215 72.96 1.94 2.06
N VAL A 216 72.58 2.75 3.07
CA VAL A 216 73.53 3.53 3.89
C VAL A 216 74.40 2.62 4.75
N GLU A 217 73.85 1.56 5.32
CA GLU A 217 74.61 0.56 6.09
C GLU A 217 75.60 -0.19 5.19
N GLN A 218 75.18 -0.64 4.00
CA GLN A 218 76.07 -1.27 3.01
C GLN A 218 77.21 -0.34 2.59
N ALA A 219 76.91 0.92 2.24
CA ALA A 219 77.94 1.90 1.90
C ALA A 219 78.94 2.14 3.04
N ARG A 220 78.49 2.09 4.31
CA ARG A 220 79.39 2.19 5.46
C ARG A 220 80.27 0.95 5.61
N LEU A 221 79.71 -0.26 5.45
CA LEU A 221 80.47 -1.52 5.50
C LEU A 221 81.48 -1.64 4.35
N GLU A 222 81.16 -1.12 3.17
CA GLU A 222 82.10 -1.01 2.05
C GLU A 222 83.22 -0.01 2.37
N GLN A 223 82.89 1.15 2.95
CA GLN A 223 83.88 2.13 3.39
C GLN A 223 84.83 1.54 4.45
N ASP A 224 84.28 0.94 5.51
CA ASP A 224 85.03 0.26 6.58
C ASP A 224 85.99 -0.81 6.00
N GLN A 225 85.56 -1.56 4.97
CA GLN A 225 86.41 -2.52 4.25
C GLN A 225 87.51 -1.84 3.43
N THR A 226 87.22 -0.73 2.74
CA THR A 226 88.25 0.01 1.98
C THR A 226 89.29 0.65 2.90
N ASP A 227 88.87 1.17 4.05
CA ASP A 227 89.77 1.76 5.06
C ASP A 227 90.64 0.67 5.71
N ALA A 228 90.07 -0.50 6.04
CA ALA A 228 90.84 -1.65 6.51
C ALA A 228 91.85 -2.17 5.46
N ALA A 229 91.46 -2.22 4.18
CA ALA A 229 92.36 -2.60 3.09
C ALA A 229 93.45 -1.56 2.85
N ALA A 230 93.17 -0.27 3.03
CA ALA A 230 94.17 0.80 2.98
C ALA A 230 95.16 0.71 4.14
N GLN A 231 94.69 0.42 5.36
CA GLN A 231 95.54 0.18 6.53
C GLN A 231 96.43 -1.06 6.36
N GLN A 232 95.89 -2.17 5.81
CA GLN A 232 96.69 -3.36 5.49
C GLN A 232 97.80 -3.05 4.48
N ARG A 233 97.49 -2.30 3.40
CA ARG A 233 98.52 -1.87 2.43
C ARG A 233 99.59 -0.99 3.08
N ALA A 234 99.20 -0.02 3.91
CA ALA A 234 100.13 0.84 4.63
C ALA A 234 101.05 0.04 5.58
N TYR A 235 100.48 -0.92 6.32
CA TYR A 235 101.24 -1.84 7.18
C TYR A 235 102.19 -2.73 6.38
N ASP A 236 101.75 -3.29 5.24
CA ASP A 236 102.61 -4.10 4.38
C ASP A 236 103.70 -3.28 3.69
N ASP A 237 103.44 -2.02 3.31
CA ASP A 237 104.46 -1.11 2.75
C ASP A 237 105.47 -0.66 3.82
N GLU A 238 105.03 -0.41 5.05
CA GLU A 238 105.94 -0.15 6.18
C GLU A 238 106.76 -1.39 6.54
N ARG A 239 106.17 -2.59 6.49
CA ARG A 239 106.87 -3.87 6.65
C ARG A 239 107.89 -4.11 5.54
N ARG A 240 107.56 -3.76 4.29
CA ARG A 240 108.51 -3.79 3.16
C ARG A 240 109.67 -2.82 3.40
N ARG A 241 109.38 -1.59 3.84
CA ARG A 241 110.40 -0.56 4.13
C ARG A 241 111.32 -0.97 5.28
N ALA A 242 110.80 -1.62 6.33
CA ALA A 242 111.59 -2.10 7.45
C ALA A 242 112.52 -3.29 7.11
N TYR A 243 112.16 -4.10 6.11
CA TYR A 243 112.97 -5.19 5.56
C TYR A 243 113.68 -4.83 4.24
N GLN A 244 113.61 -3.55 3.83
CA GLN A 244 114.37 -3.06 2.69
C GLN A 244 115.84 -3.00 3.14
N PRO A 245 116.77 -3.73 2.50
CA PRO A 245 118.19 -3.52 2.78
C PRO A 245 118.51 -2.04 2.53
N PRO A 246 119.43 -1.43 3.31
CA PRO A 246 119.80 -0.05 3.07
C PRO A 246 120.19 0.10 1.60
N PRO A 247 119.70 1.14 0.90
CA PRO A 247 120.07 1.35 -0.50
C PRO A 247 121.59 1.38 -0.58
N ALA A 248 122.14 0.57 -1.49
CA ALA A 248 123.51 0.79 -1.91
C ALA A 248 123.58 2.23 -2.45
N GLU A 249 124.59 2.97 -2.01
CA GLU A 249 124.85 4.33 -2.47
C GLU A 249 125.29 4.27 -3.93
N ASP A 250 124.33 4.37 -4.85
CA ASP A 250 124.57 4.74 -6.24
C ASP A 250 124.03 6.16 -6.45
N ASP A 251 124.96 7.10 -6.59
CA ASP A 251 124.72 8.47 -7.04
C ASP A 251 124.03 8.45 -8.42
N GLU A 252 122.97 9.24 -8.62
CA GLU A 252 122.82 10.11 -9.81
C GLU A 252 121.61 11.09 -9.72
N ASP A 253 121.94 12.37 -9.92
CA ASP A 253 121.14 13.48 -10.45
C ASP A 253 119.76 13.85 -9.87
N ALA A 254 119.78 14.89 -9.03
CA ALA A 254 118.64 15.75 -8.74
C ALA A 254 118.29 16.66 -9.93
N GLN A 255 117.18 16.41 -10.63
CA GLN A 255 116.66 17.30 -11.66
C GLN A 255 115.42 18.10 -11.20
N TYR A 256 115.46 19.41 -11.42
CA TYR A 256 114.63 20.43 -10.76
C TYR A 256 113.22 20.63 -11.38
N THR A 257 112.22 20.84 -10.52
CA THR A 257 110.77 20.93 -10.86
C THR A 257 110.33 22.29 -11.41
N PRO A 258 109.21 22.33 -12.17
CA PRO A 258 108.30 23.49 -12.16
C PRO A 258 106.82 23.11 -11.84
N PRO A 259 106.08 23.92 -11.05
CA PRO A 259 104.67 23.65 -10.72
C PRO A 259 103.65 24.45 -11.58
N PRO A 260 102.50 23.87 -11.97
CA PRO A 260 101.34 24.62 -12.49
C PRO A 260 100.35 25.07 -11.39
N ARG A 261 99.65 26.20 -11.61
CA ARG A 261 98.67 26.83 -10.70
C ARG A 261 97.23 26.85 -11.27
N TYR A 262 96.20 26.98 -10.40
CA TYR A 262 94.80 27.44 -10.66
C TYR A 262 93.95 26.59 -11.66
N TRP A 263 92.61 26.75 -11.88
CA TRP A 263 91.50 27.57 -11.31
C TRP A 263 90.25 26.67 -11.05
N PRO A 264 89.35 26.98 -10.08
CA PRO A 264 88.06 26.30 -9.88
C PRO A 264 86.97 26.72 -10.89
N GLN A 265 85.93 25.88 -11.06
CA GLN A 265 84.76 26.13 -11.94
C GLN A 265 83.42 25.84 -11.20
N PRO A 266 82.61 26.87 -10.86
CA PRO A 266 81.26 26.68 -10.36
C PRO A 266 80.22 26.67 -11.51
N ARG A 267 79.40 25.62 -11.62
CA ARG A 267 78.26 25.62 -12.56
C ARG A 267 77.03 26.27 -11.94
N TRP A 268 76.63 27.40 -12.51
CA TRP A 268 75.46 28.17 -12.09
C TRP A 268 74.13 27.50 -12.47
N ARG A 269 73.14 27.78 -11.62
CA ARG A 269 71.72 27.43 -11.73
C ARG A 269 71.01 28.51 -12.56
N TYR A 270 70.14 28.12 -13.49
CA TYR A 270 69.12 29.03 -14.06
C TYR A 270 67.75 28.36 -14.07
N PRO A 271 66.68 29.05 -13.63
CA PRO A 271 65.31 28.58 -13.78
C PRO A 271 64.81 28.85 -15.22
N ARG A 272 63.90 28.00 -15.71
CA ARG A 272 62.99 28.40 -16.79
C ARG A 272 61.64 28.78 -16.18
N TYR A 273 61.15 29.95 -16.59
CA TYR A 273 59.73 30.27 -16.65
C TYR A 273 59.04 29.33 -17.65
#